data_AF-A0ABD1YQP5-F1
#
_entry.id   AF-A0ABD1YQP5-F1
#
_cell.length_a   1.000
_cell.length_b   1.000
_cell.length_c   1.000
_cell.angle_alpha   90.00
_cell.angle_beta   90.00
_cell.angle_gamma   90.00
#
_symmetry.space_group_name_H-M   'P 1'
#
loop_
_entity.id
_entity.type
_entity.pdbx_description
1 polymer ?
#
loop_
_entity_poly.entity_id
_entity_poly.type
_entity_poly.pdbx_seq_one_letter_code
_entity_poly.pdbx_strand_id
1 'polypeptide(L)'
;MLTMSLSLPGGDSVCPEGCTCDFGIGGFVEIRKRLSRPSPPHGCYHSELSIAVASKVQQMSVKSSSTRSGRYVASAKKDKSWGEQRRTSSARNAGGREDGLLSRVSRAVSSTLAAGVILLNSGSTAWAEDGFTVTFPGSNIEEVNSVQRTLVEAWGIVRETYVDPSFNHQDWNLKLEELLANTLSDKTSEAAYAKIKAMLASLGDPFTRIITPKEYENFRINNDGALEGVGLMIASERDTGRLIVMTPLDGGPAQRAGILAGDELLYIDDQPLSGLDGEMAATKLRGRAGTSVTLTLRRSVNEGGVEGEPQLTQVKIKRETISLSPVYSTVLAHPALDGHEEKTGYIRLTTFSQNAASDMERAIKKLESAGVESYILDLRNNPGGLVKAGLDVAQMWLDGDDVLVNTVDRDGDTQPITLIDGHALTKNPLVVLVNEGSASASEILAGALHDNGRALLVGQNTFGKGKIQSVTELEDGSALFVTVAKYLSPSFHQIDQVGIAPDLKCTTEEVNVAEDPLPAPKSLQEELRNAEENGRRMLQKDSCIIAAEHELDKVRTAAWYESGYYSTLLAGDFASKEVLPQNGKN
;
A
#
# COMPACT_ATOMS: atom_id res chain seq x y z
N MET A 1 -18.64 -46.53 -33.99
CA MET A 1 -19.74 -46.56 -34.99
C MET A 1 -21.03 -46.12 -34.30
N LEU A 2 -21.45 -44.88 -34.52
CA LEU A 2 -22.86 -44.46 -34.56
C LEU A 2 -22.86 -42.98 -34.98
N THR A 3 -23.45 -42.68 -36.13
CA THR A 3 -23.44 -41.37 -36.79
C THR A 3 -24.85 -40.82 -36.88
N MET A 4 -25.09 -39.63 -36.30
CA MET A 4 -26.17 -38.70 -36.67
C MET A 4 -25.60 -37.28 -36.46
N SER A 5 -25.24 -36.53 -37.51
CA SER A 5 -26.10 -35.80 -38.48
C SER A 5 -26.64 -34.48 -37.94
N LEU A 6 -26.15 -33.36 -38.49
CA LEU A 6 -26.65 -32.00 -38.23
C LEU A 6 -28.09 -31.82 -38.71
N SER A 7 -28.80 -30.86 -38.11
CA SER A 7 -29.87 -30.11 -38.76
C SER A 7 -29.96 -28.69 -38.19
N LEU A 8 -29.75 -27.71 -39.05
CA LEU A 8 -30.07 -26.29 -38.81
C LEU A 8 -31.52 -26.04 -39.26
N PRO A 9 -32.32 -25.26 -38.52
CA PRO A 9 -33.50 -24.61 -39.06
C PRO A 9 -33.14 -23.19 -39.53
N GLY A 10 -33.05 -22.99 -40.84
CA GLY A 10 -33.27 -21.68 -41.45
C GLY A 10 -34.75 -21.52 -41.80
N GLY A 11 -35.32 -20.32 -41.62
CA GLY A 11 -36.72 -20.05 -41.94
C GLY A 11 -37.13 -18.62 -41.59
N ASP A 12 -37.27 -17.81 -42.63
CA ASP A 12 -37.67 -16.39 -42.53
C ASP A 12 -39.10 -16.20 -41.99
N SER A 13 -39.34 -15.14 -41.21
CA SER A 13 -40.63 -14.41 -41.27
C SER A 13 -40.59 -13.00 -40.68
N VAL A 14 -40.67 -12.02 -41.59
CA VAL A 14 -41.51 -10.80 -41.53
C VAL A 14 -41.38 -9.86 -40.31
N CYS A 15 -40.72 -8.71 -40.54
CA CYS A 15 -40.95 -7.50 -39.75
C CYS A 15 -42.29 -6.83 -40.11
N PRO A 16 -43.05 -6.28 -39.14
CA PRO A 16 -44.11 -5.32 -39.42
C PRO A 16 -43.55 -3.97 -39.85
N GLU A 17 -44.19 -3.33 -40.82
CA GLU A 17 -43.80 -2.02 -41.36
C GLU A 17 -44.10 -0.87 -40.37
N GLY A 18 -43.22 0.13 -40.28
CA GLY A 18 -43.44 1.32 -39.44
C GLY A 18 -42.22 2.22 -39.25
N CYS A 19 -41.91 3.03 -40.27
CA CYS A 19 -40.92 4.13 -40.26
C CYS A 19 -39.42 3.78 -40.41
N THR A 20 -38.95 3.84 -41.66
CA THR A 20 -37.77 4.62 -42.12
C THR A 20 -37.60 5.95 -41.34
N CYS A 21 -36.46 6.60 -41.13
CA CYS A 21 -35.03 6.45 -41.52
C CYS A 21 -34.23 7.52 -40.69
N ASP A 22 -32.91 7.76 -40.77
CA ASP A 22 -31.79 7.27 -41.61
C ASP A 22 -30.43 7.42 -40.87
N PHE A 23 -29.30 7.11 -41.52
CA PHE A 23 -27.95 7.48 -41.08
C PHE A 23 -27.49 8.84 -41.65
N GLY A 24 -26.77 9.66 -40.88
CA GLY A 24 -26.22 10.93 -41.37
C GLY A 24 -25.08 11.49 -40.50
N ILE A 25 -23.86 11.50 -41.06
CA ILE A 25 -22.64 12.04 -40.42
C ILE A 25 -22.40 13.48 -40.86
N GLY A 26 -22.09 14.36 -39.90
CA GLY A 26 -21.24 15.55 -40.11
C GLY A 26 -21.94 16.90 -40.24
N GLY A 27 -21.38 17.93 -39.59
CA GLY A 27 -21.73 19.34 -39.81
C GLY A 27 -21.72 20.21 -38.56
N PHE A 28 -20.70 21.05 -38.41
CA PHE A 28 -20.59 22.11 -37.41
C PHE A 28 -21.83 23.03 -37.35
N VAL A 29 -22.16 23.55 -36.16
CA VAL A 29 -22.07 24.99 -35.83
C VAL A 29 -22.20 25.22 -34.31
N GLU A 30 -21.56 26.30 -33.86
CA GLU A 30 -21.29 26.72 -32.49
C GLU A 30 -22.47 27.51 -31.83
N ILE A 31 -22.30 27.90 -30.55
CA ILE A 31 -22.90 29.06 -29.84
C ILE A 31 -23.99 28.79 -28.76
N ARG A 32 -23.49 28.70 -27.52
CA ARG A 32 -23.92 29.36 -26.25
C ARG A 32 -25.26 29.06 -25.54
N LYS A 33 -25.08 28.57 -24.30
CA LYS A 33 -25.62 29.09 -23.01
C LYS A 33 -27.11 29.51 -22.92
N ARG A 34 -27.89 28.77 -22.12
CA ARG A 34 -28.27 29.11 -20.71
C ARG A 34 -29.14 27.98 -20.13
N LEU A 35 -28.74 27.38 -19.00
CA LEU A 35 -29.31 27.64 -17.66
C LEU A 35 -30.85 27.57 -17.58
N SER A 36 -31.36 26.53 -16.89
CA SER A 36 -32.32 26.59 -15.76
C SER A 36 -33.21 25.34 -15.69
N ARG A 37 -33.16 24.56 -14.59
CA ARG A 37 -34.27 23.69 -14.17
C ARG A 37 -35.38 24.56 -13.57
N PRO A 38 -36.64 24.08 -13.54
CA PRO A 38 -37.12 23.50 -12.29
C PRO A 38 -37.91 22.18 -12.44
N SER A 39 -38.24 21.60 -11.28
CA SER A 39 -38.65 20.22 -10.98
C SER A 39 -40.02 19.75 -11.54
N PRO A 40 -40.32 18.42 -11.53
CA PRO A 40 -41.45 17.82 -12.24
C PRO A 40 -42.71 17.57 -11.37
N PRO A 41 -43.86 17.25 -11.99
CA PRO A 41 -45.00 16.64 -11.30
C PRO A 41 -44.90 15.11 -11.21
N HIS A 42 -45.55 14.55 -10.18
CA HIS A 42 -45.49 13.15 -9.75
C HIS A 42 -46.01 12.10 -10.75
N GLY A 43 -45.44 10.89 -10.65
CA GLY A 43 -46.28 9.71 -10.38
C GLY A 43 -46.26 8.55 -11.37
N CYS A 44 -45.23 7.69 -11.30
CA CYS A 44 -45.35 6.26 -11.60
C CYS A 44 -44.28 5.49 -10.81
N TYR A 45 -44.70 4.52 -10.00
CA TYR A 45 -43.77 3.60 -9.31
C TYR A 45 -43.33 2.50 -10.28
N HIS A 46 -42.02 2.38 -10.50
CA HIS A 46 -41.39 1.13 -10.93
C HIS A 46 -40.36 0.71 -9.89
N SER A 47 -40.39 -0.57 -9.52
CA SER A 47 -39.42 -1.19 -8.61
C SER A 47 -38.16 -1.55 -9.39
N GLU A 48 -37.22 -0.61 -9.49
CA GLU A 48 -35.87 -0.92 -9.94
C GLU A 48 -35.07 -1.53 -8.79
N LEU A 49 -34.58 -2.76 -9.01
CA LEU A 49 -33.64 -3.41 -8.11
C LEU A 49 -32.23 -2.91 -8.44
N SER A 50 -31.90 -1.68 -8.05
CA SER A 50 -30.57 -1.12 -8.26
C SER A 50 -29.54 -1.84 -7.38
N ILE A 51 -28.82 -2.81 -7.95
CA ILE A 51 -27.59 -3.33 -7.34
C ILE A 51 -26.52 -2.24 -7.49
N ALA A 52 -26.48 -1.33 -6.52
CA ALA A 52 -25.39 -0.38 -6.39
C ALA A 52 -24.14 -1.16 -5.97
N VAL A 53 -23.21 -1.39 -6.92
CA VAL A 53 -21.85 -1.85 -6.61
C VAL A 53 -21.11 -0.69 -5.95
N ALA A 54 -21.36 -0.51 -4.66
CA ALA A 54 -20.55 0.34 -3.83
C ALA A 54 -19.18 -0.34 -3.67
N SER A 55 -18.20 0.07 -4.49
CA SER A 55 -16.79 -0.25 -4.30
C SER A 55 -16.30 0.42 -3.03
N LYS A 56 -16.62 -0.23 -1.91
CA LYS A 56 -16.26 0.19 -0.58
C LYS A 56 -14.87 -0.35 -0.32
N VAL A 57 -13.86 0.53 -0.46
CA VAL A 57 -12.49 0.27 -0.02
C VAL A 57 -12.52 0.04 1.50
N GLN A 58 -12.77 -1.21 1.89
CA GLN A 58 -13.10 -1.57 3.26
C GLN A 58 -11.85 -2.14 3.94
N GLN A 59 -11.15 -1.27 4.66
CA GLN A 59 -10.05 -1.65 5.54
C GLN A 59 -10.53 -2.72 6.54
N MET A 60 -9.86 -3.88 6.55
CA MET A 60 -10.01 -4.86 7.62
C MET A 60 -9.26 -4.40 8.88
N SER A 61 -9.95 -3.67 9.75
CA SER A 61 -9.51 -3.48 11.13
C SER A 61 -9.74 -4.77 11.92
N VAL A 62 -8.67 -5.53 12.18
CA VAL A 62 -8.72 -6.78 12.94
C VAL A 62 -9.08 -6.50 14.40
N LYS A 63 -10.36 -6.67 14.76
CA LYS A 63 -10.80 -6.76 16.16
C LYS A 63 -10.61 -8.19 16.67
N SER A 64 -9.64 -8.38 17.55
CA SER A 64 -9.42 -9.67 18.23
C SER A 64 -10.58 -10.02 19.16
N SER A 65 -11.48 -10.90 18.74
CA SER A 65 -12.54 -11.47 19.58
C SER A 65 -12.04 -12.75 20.27
N SER A 66 -11.56 -12.63 21.50
CA SER A 66 -11.22 -13.82 22.31
C SER A 66 -12.48 -14.42 22.95
N THR A 67 -12.90 -15.58 22.44
CA THR A 67 -13.98 -16.38 23.05
C THR A 67 -13.55 -16.89 24.42
N ARG A 68 -14.12 -16.31 25.49
CA ARG A 68 -13.73 -16.58 26.88
C ARG A 68 -14.64 -17.62 27.54
N SER A 69 -14.30 -18.90 27.41
CA SER A 69 -14.89 -19.96 28.23
C SER A 69 -14.14 -20.08 29.56
N GLY A 70 -14.78 -19.75 30.69
CA GLY A 70 -14.15 -19.90 32.00
C GLY A 70 -15.03 -19.40 33.15
N ARG A 71 -15.78 -20.30 33.79
CA ARG A 71 -16.48 -20.01 35.05
C ARG A 71 -15.45 -19.86 36.17
N TYR A 72 -15.51 -18.79 36.96
CA TYR A 72 -14.96 -18.79 38.31
C TYR A 72 -15.93 -18.19 39.32
N VAL A 73 -16.06 -18.88 40.45
CA VAL A 73 -16.92 -18.53 41.58
C VAL A 73 -16.18 -17.52 42.46
N ALA A 74 -16.79 -16.36 42.72
CA ALA A 74 -16.25 -15.38 43.65
C ALA A 74 -16.68 -15.72 45.09
N SER A 75 -15.71 -16.09 45.93
CA SER A 75 -15.89 -16.24 47.38
C SER A 75 -15.70 -14.88 48.08
N ALA A 76 -16.55 -14.58 49.07
CA ALA A 76 -16.56 -13.29 49.76
C ALA A 76 -15.93 -13.37 51.17
N LYS A 77 -15.12 -12.37 51.52
CA LYS A 77 -14.76 -11.89 52.87
C LYS A 77 -14.24 -10.45 52.70
N LYS A 78 -14.89 -9.42 53.26
CA LYS A 78 -14.55 -8.76 54.56
C LYS A 78 -13.07 -8.31 54.62
N ASP A 79 -12.76 -7.06 54.92
CA ASP A 79 -13.31 -6.25 56.03
C ASP A 79 -13.04 -4.73 55.88
N LYS A 80 -13.90 -3.88 56.51
CA LYS A 80 -13.63 -2.50 57.05
C LYS A 80 -13.18 -1.36 56.10
N SER A 81 -13.45 -0.05 56.35
CA SER A 81 -14.39 0.69 57.23
C SER A 81 -14.31 2.21 56.95
N TRP A 82 -15.25 3.01 57.46
CA TRP A 82 -15.39 4.49 57.32
C TRP A 82 -15.91 4.97 55.94
N GLY A 83 -16.78 5.98 55.83
CA GLY A 83 -17.47 6.78 56.86
C GLY A 83 -18.42 7.82 56.22
N GLU A 84 -19.26 8.48 57.04
CA GLU A 84 -20.11 9.64 56.72
C GLU A 84 -21.28 9.53 55.67
N GLN A 85 -22.51 9.52 56.21
CA GLN A 85 -23.59 10.53 56.04
C GLN A 85 -23.93 11.09 54.62
N ARG A 86 -25.20 11.36 54.24
CA ARG A 86 -26.53 11.28 54.89
C ARG A 86 -27.64 11.55 53.84
N ARG A 87 -28.88 11.10 54.14
CA ARG A 87 -30.19 11.64 53.63
C ARG A 87 -30.48 11.44 52.11
N THR A 88 -31.72 11.26 51.64
CA THR A 88 -33.04 11.28 52.29
C THR A 88 -34.08 10.40 51.55
N SER A 89 -34.93 9.72 52.34
CA SER A 89 -36.36 9.40 52.12
C SER A 89 -37.00 9.41 50.71
N SER A 90 -37.68 8.30 50.37
CA SER A 90 -39.17 8.20 50.23
C SER A 90 -39.53 6.96 49.40
N ALA A 91 -40.59 6.14 49.58
CA ALA A 91 -41.48 5.73 50.67
C ALA A 91 -42.58 4.86 50.00
N ARG A 92 -42.98 3.73 50.61
CA ARG A 92 -44.30 3.03 50.42
C ARG A 92 -44.56 2.42 49.01
N ASN A 93 -45.34 1.35 48.80
CA ASN A 93 -46.14 0.40 49.60
C ASN A 93 -45.71 -1.05 49.22
N ALA A 94 -45.81 -2.14 49.99
CA ALA A 94 -46.76 -2.64 50.99
C ALA A 94 -47.95 -3.46 50.42
N GLY A 95 -48.03 -4.75 50.80
CA GLY A 95 -49.10 -5.74 50.48
C GLY A 95 -48.82 -6.58 49.22
N GLY A 96 -49.00 -7.91 49.17
CA GLY A 96 -49.34 -8.97 50.15
C GLY A 96 -48.95 -10.34 49.54
N ARG A 97 -48.62 -11.39 50.32
CA ARG A 97 -49.47 -12.57 50.66
C ARG A 97 -50.34 -13.06 49.48
N GLU A 98 -50.39 -14.35 49.12
CA GLU A 98 -50.00 -15.59 49.84
C GLU A 98 -49.84 -16.77 48.85
N ASP A 99 -49.24 -17.87 49.33
CA ASP A 99 -49.38 -19.30 48.95
C ASP A 99 -49.35 -19.75 47.46
N GLY A 100 -48.71 -20.85 47.05
CA GLY A 100 -48.03 -21.91 47.81
C GLY A 100 -48.72 -23.27 47.74
N LEU A 101 -48.45 -24.09 46.72
CA LEU A 101 -48.54 -25.58 46.74
C LEU A 101 -47.83 -26.15 45.47
N LEU A 102 -46.76 -26.95 45.59
CA LEU A 102 -46.71 -28.43 45.42
C LEU A 102 -47.40 -28.95 44.15
N SER A 103 -46.79 -29.75 43.26
CA SER A 103 -45.86 -30.89 43.45
C SER A 103 -45.13 -31.22 42.11
N ARG A 104 -43.83 -31.61 42.06
CA ARG A 104 -43.26 -32.99 42.09
C ARG A 104 -44.16 -34.03 41.36
N VAL A 105 -43.74 -34.85 40.38
CA VAL A 105 -42.62 -35.82 40.30
C VAL A 105 -42.43 -36.23 38.80
N SER A 106 -41.30 -35.93 38.15
CA SER A 106 -40.18 -36.83 37.75
C SER A 106 -40.27 -37.62 36.41
N ARG A 107 -39.22 -37.47 35.59
CA ARG A 107 -38.51 -38.44 34.69
C ARG A 107 -39.24 -39.75 34.33
N ALA A 108 -39.30 -40.20 33.06
CA ALA A 108 -38.13 -40.63 32.25
C ALA A 108 -38.56 -40.86 30.76
N VAL A 109 -37.78 -40.46 29.73
CA VAL A 109 -36.71 -41.19 29.00
C VAL A 109 -37.16 -41.95 27.71
N SER A 110 -36.47 -41.60 26.60
CA SER A 110 -36.16 -42.39 25.37
C SER A 110 -37.02 -42.39 24.09
N SER A 111 -36.27 -42.15 23.00
CA SER A 111 -36.29 -42.77 21.65
C SER A 111 -37.45 -42.55 20.68
N THR A 112 -37.22 -41.58 19.78
CA THR A 112 -37.19 -41.74 18.30
C THR A 112 -37.98 -42.88 17.64
N LEU A 113 -38.85 -42.50 16.69
CA LEU A 113 -38.97 -43.18 15.39
C LEU A 113 -39.34 -42.14 14.30
N ALA A 114 -38.85 -42.37 13.08
CA ALA A 114 -38.97 -41.42 11.98
C ALA A 114 -40.30 -41.56 11.22
N ALA A 115 -40.78 -40.45 10.64
CA ALA A 115 -41.81 -40.44 9.62
C ALA A 115 -41.38 -39.48 8.50
N GLY A 116 -41.20 -40.02 7.29
CA GLY A 116 -40.84 -39.22 6.12
C GLY A 116 -42.04 -38.43 5.60
N VAL A 117 -41.80 -37.18 5.19
CA VAL A 117 -42.80 -36.35 4.53
C VAL A 117 -42.40 -36.20 3.06
N ILE A 118 -43.16 -36.85 2.18
CA ILE A 118 -43.13 -36.59 0.75
C ILE A 118 -43.95 -35.32 0.51
N LEU A 119 -43.30 -34.25 0.03
CA LEU A 119 -43.98 -33.08 -0.52
C LEU A 119 -43.63 -32.96 -2.00
N LEU A 120 -44.53 -33.46 -2.85
CA LEU A 120 -44.66 -32.97 -4.20
C LEU A 120 -45.33 -31.60 -4.13
N ASN A 121 -44.69 -30.55 -4.64
CA ASN A 121 -45.46 -29.42 -5.14
C ASN A 121 -44.82 -28.74 -6.35
N SER A 122 -45.71 -28.37 -7.26
CA SER A 122 -45.52 -27.78 -8.58
C SER A 122 -44.50 -26.65 -8.72
N GLY A 123 -43.69 -26.73 -9.78
CA GLY A 123 -43.77 -25.78 -10.88
C GLY A 123 -43.40 -24.32 -10.60
N SER A 124 -42.10 -24.06 -10.52
CA SER A 124 -41.52 -22.76 -10.85
C SER A 124 -40.41 -22.97 -11.88
N THR A 125 -40.54 -22.39 -13.07
CA THR A 125 -39.42 -22.26 -14.01
C THR A 125 -38.48 -21.20 -13.48
N ALA A 126 -37.56 -21.62 -12.60
CA ALA A 126 -36.40 -20.80 -12.26
C ALA A 126 -35.57 -20.61 -13.53
N TRP A 127 -35.19 -19.37 -13.81
CA TRP A 127 -34.11 -19.09 -14.76
C TRP A 127 -32.86 -19.73 -14.18
N ALA A 128 -32.27 -20.66 -14.94
CA ALA A 128 -30.97 -21.22 -14.56
C ALA A 128 -29.91 -20.14 -14.82
N GLU A 129 -29.45 -19.50 -13.74
CA GLU A 129 -28.07 -19.05 -13.74
C GLU A 129 -27.20 -20.32 -13.73
N ASP A 130 -26.25 -20.42 -14.66
CA ASP A 130 -25.37 -21.59 -14.79
C ASP A 130 -24.36 -21.64 -13.63
N GLY A 131 -24.87 -22.08 -12.48
CA GLY A 131 -24.13 -22.29 -11.25
C GLY A 131 -23.14 -23.45 -11.39
N PHE A 132 -21.93 -23.13 -11.85
CA PHE A 132 -20.81 -24.08 -11.96
C PHE A 132 -20.53 -24.71 -10.59
N THR A 133 -20.93 -25.98 -10.44
CA THR A 133 -20.88 -26.70 -9.15
C THR A 133 -19.70 -27.68 -9.15
N VAL A 134 -18.62 -27.33 -8.45
CA VAL A 134 -17.44 -28.19 -8.32
C VAL A 134 -17.68 -29.27 -7.26
N THR A 135 -17.70 -30.54 -7.67
CA THR A 135 -17.74 -31.69 -6.75
C THR A 135 -16.37 -32.38 -6.67
N PHE A 136 -15.75 -32.37 -5.49
CA PHE A 136 -14.42 -32.92 -5.28
C PHE A 136 -14.43 -34.45 -5.04
N PRO A 137 -13.66 -35.26 -5.79
CA PRO A 137 -13.24 -36.57 -5.33
C PRO A 137 -12.17 -36.40 -4.25
N GLY A 138 -12.54 -36.59 -2.98
CA GLY A 138 -11.68 -36.27 -1.84
C GLY A 138 -10.40 -37.12 -1.77
N SER A 139 -9.27 -36.46 -1.51
CA SER A 139 -8.04 -37.13 -1.10
C SER A 139 -8.11 -37.49 0.39
N ASN A 140 -7.45 -38.58 0.81
CA ASN A 140 -7.27 -38.90 2.23
C ASN A 140 -6.12 -38.10 2.89
N ILE A 141 -5.45 -37.21 2.13
CA ILE A 141 -4.36 -36.35 2.62
C ILE A 141 -4.91 -34.94 2.83
N GLU A 142 -4.87 -34.47 4.09
CA GLU A 142 -5.43 -33.18 4.52
C GLU A 142 -4.81 -31.99 3.78
N GLU A 143 -3.48 -32.02 3.59
CA GLU A 143 -2.72 -30.99 2.86
C GLU A 143 -3.16 -30.87 1.38
N VAL A 144 -3.46 -31.98 0.72
CA VAL A 144 -3.93 -31.99 -0.68
C VAL A 144 -5.32 -31.38 -0.80
N ASN A 145 -6.22 -31.69 0.14
CA ASN A 145 -7.55 -31.09 0.19
C ASN A 145 -7.49 -29.58 0.48
N SER A 146 -6.51 -29.12 1.26
CA SER A 146 -6.28 -27.69 1.50
C SER A 146 -5.91 -26.96 0.22
N VAL A 147 -4.87 -27.39 -0.50
CA VAL A 147 -4.43 -26.68 -1.72
C VAL A 147 -5.45 -26.79 -2.87
N GLN A 148 -6.30 -27.83 -2.90
CA GLN A 148 -7.44 -27.87 -3.82
C GLN A 148 -8.45 -26.74 -3.57
N ARG A 149 -8.67 -26.34 -2.31
CA ARG A 149 -9.49 -25.16 -1.99
C ARG A 149 -8.76 -23.88 -2.40
N THR A 150 -7.48 -23.74 -2.05
CA THR A 150 -6.65 -22.59 -2.45
C THR A 150 -6.67 -22.39 -3.97
N LEU A 151 -6.63 -23.46 -4.76
CA LEU A 151 -6.74 -23.41 -6.23
C LEU A 151 -8.11 -22.86 -6.67
N VAL A 152 -9.22 -23.39 -6.14
CA VAL A 152 -10.58 -22.96 -6.53
C VAL A 152 -10.89 -21.54 -6.05
N GLU A 153 -10.45 -21.18 -4.83
CA GLU A 153 -10.54 -19.84 -4.27
C GLU A 153 -9.75 -18.84 -5.13
N ALA A 154 -8.48 -19.12 -5.41
CA ALA A 154 -7.63 -18.24 -6.21
C ALA A 154 -8.14 -18.10 -7.66
N TRP A 155 -8.58 -19.21 -8.26
CA TRP A 155 -9.20 -19.21 -9.57
C TRP A 155 -10.46 -18.35 -9.62
N GLY A 156 -11.33 -18.45 -8.61
CA GLY A 156 -12.57 -17.69 -8.50
C GLY A 156 -12.32 -16.20 -8.33
N ILE A 157 -11.37 -15.81 -7.47
CA ILE A 157 -11.00 -14.39 -7.30
C ILE A 157 -10.47 -13.81 -8.62
N VAL A 158 -9.60 -14.54 -9.35
CA VAL A 158 -9.14 -14.11 -10.68
C VAL A 158 -10.31 -13.99 -11.66
N ARG A 159 -11.19 -15.00 -11.71
CA ARG A 159 -12.37 -15.00 -12.59
C ARG A 159 -13.19 -13.73 -12.41
N GLU A 160 -13.50 -13.37 -11.17
CA GLU A 160 -14.39 -12.24 -10.87
C GLU A 160 -13.69 -10.87 -10.91
N THR A 161 -12.37 -10.78 -10.72
CA THR A 161 -11.70 -9.47 -10.50
C THR A 161 -10.55 -9.13 -11.46
N TYR A 162 -10.01 -10.06 -12.24
CA TYR A 162 -8.82 -9.81 -13.07
C TYR A 162 -9.08 -8.87 -14.26
N VAL A 163 -8.27 -7.81 -14.38
CA VAL A 163 -8.48 -6.66 -15.28
C VAL A 163 -8.76 -7.00 -16.75
N ASP A 164 -8.27 -8.12 -17.26
CA ASP A 164 -8.59 -8.60 -18.60
C ASP A 164 -9.63 -9.74 -18.52
N PRO A 165 -10.89 -9.51 -18.92
CA PRO A 165 -11.94 -10.53 -18.87
C PRO A 165 -11.77 -11.63 -19.92
N SER A 166 -10.81 -11.51 -20.86
CA SER A 166 -10.45 -12.58 -21.79
C SER A 166 -9.40 -13.54 -21.25
N PHE A 167 -8.82 -13.26 -20.08
CA PHE A 167 -7.79 -14.06 -19.41
C PHE A 167 -6.59 -14.39 -20.32
N ASN A 168 -6.12 -13.41 -21.10
CA ASN A 168 -5.11 -13.59 -22.16
C ASN A 168 -5.57 -14.61 -23.22
N HIS A 169 -6.81 -14.45 -23.69
CA HIS A 169 -7.47 -15.30 -24.68
C HIS A 169 -7.62 -16.78 -24.28
N GLN A 170 -7.86 -17.07 -22.99
CA GLN A 170 -8.00 -18.42 -22.46
C GLN A 170 -9.41 -18.70 -21.94
N ASP A 171 -9.88 -19.95 -22.13
CA ASP A 171 -11.03 -20.46 -21.38
C ASP A 171 -10.59 -20.73 -19.93
N TRP A 172 -10.95 -19.81 -19.05
CA TRP A 172 -10.58 -19.88 -17.64
C TRP A 172 -11.29 -21.03 -16.91
N ASN A 173 -12.51 -21.42 -17.32
CA ASN A 173 -13.23 -22.55 -16.71
C ASN A 173 -12.54 -23.87 -17.06
N LEU A 174 -12.22 -24.08 -18.36
CA LEU A 174 -11.47 -25.25 -18.81
C LEU A 174 -10.11 -25.35 -18.09
N LYS A 175 -9.45 -24.21 -17.83
CA LYS A 175 -8.18 -24.18 -17.10
C LYS A 175 -8.30 -24.77 -15.69
N LEU A 176 -9.41 -24.51 -14.98
CA LEU A 176 -9.67 -25.11 -13.68
C LEU A 176 -9.92 -26.61 -13.80
N GLU A 177 -10.71 -27.06 -14.77
CA GLU A 177 -11.00 -28.48 -14.99
C GLU A 177 -9.72 -29.29 -15.27
N GLU A 178 -8.87 -28.81 -16.17
CA GLU A 178 -7.55 -29.38 -16.45
C GLU A 178 -6.69 -29.48 -15.19
N LEU A 179 -6.67 -28.43 -14.36
CA LEU A 179 -5.85 -28.39 -13.15
C LEU A 179 -6.41 -29.27 -12.03
N LEU A 180 -7.72 -29.31 -11.82
CA LEU A 180 -8.34 -30.21 -10.84
C LEU A 180 -8.07 -31.67 -11.19
N ALA A 181 -8.22 -32.06 -12.46
CA ALA A 181 -7.90 -33.41 -12.94
C ALA A 181 -6.43 -33.78 -12.70
N ASN A 182 -5.50 -32.84 -12.95
CA ASN A 182 -4.06 -33.07 -12.82
C ASN A 182 -3.52 -32.90 -11.38
N THR A 183 -4.21 -32.21 -10.48
CA THR A 183 -3.76 -31.96 -9.09
C THR A 183 -4.09 -33.13 -8.16
N LEU A 184 -5.03 -34.01 -8.53
CA LEU A 184 -5.37 -35.24 -7.79
C LEU A 184 -4.19 -36.24 -7.66
N SER A 185 -3.09 -36.04 -8.39
CA SER A 185 -1.90 -36.91 -8.35
C SER A 185 -0.78 -36.38 -7.45
N ASP A 186 -0.87 -35.15 -6.93
CA ASP A 186 0.21 -34.53 -6.16
C ASP A 186 0.22 -34.99 -4.70
N LYS A 187 1.42 -35.04 -4.11
CA LYS A 187 1.66 -35.53 -2.74
C LYS A 187 2.22 -34.49 -1.79
N THR A 188 2.53 -33.28 -2.25
CA THR A 188 3.09 -32.20 -1.43
C THR A 188 2.46 -30.86 -1.81
N SER A 189 2.47 -29.91 -0.87
CA SER A 189 1.90 -28.58 -1.06
C SER A 189 2.69 -27.74 -2.08
N GLU A 190 4.01 -27.91 -2.15
CA GLU A 190 4.88 -27.16 -3.08
C GLU A 190 4.58 -27.49 -4.54
N ALA A 191 4.32 -28.77 -4.85
CA ALA A 191 3.94 -29.21 -6.18
C ALA A 191 2.59 -28.59 -6.62
N ALA A 192 1.64 -28.51 -5.70
CA ALA A 192 0.33 -27.92 -5.95
C ALA A 192 0.39 -26.37 -6.07
N TYR A 193 1.17 -25.68 -5.22
CA TYR A 193 1.44 -24.25 -5.40
C TYR A 193 2.17 -23.95 -6.73
N ALA A 194 3.07 -24.83 -7.19
CA ALA A 194 3.73 -24.66 -8.49
C ALA A 194 2.73 -24.70 -9.65
N LYS A 195 1.68 -25.54 -9.56
CA LYS A 195 0.57 -25.56 -10.53
C LYS A 195 -0.29 -24.30 -10.47
N ILE A 196 -0.63 -23.79 -9.29
CA ILE A 196 -1.34 -22.50 -9.15
C ILE A 196 -0.48 -21.36 -9.72
N LYS A 197 0.82 -21.30 -9.42
CA LYS A 197 1.76 -20.32 -9.98
C LYS A 197 1.82 -20.41 -11.52
N ALA A 198 1.84 -21.62 -12.10
CA ALA A 198 1.79 -21.82 -13.55
C ALA A 198 0.45 -21.41 -14.19
N MET A 199 -0.68 -21.63 -13.50
CA MET A 199 -2.00 -21.16 -13.93
C MET A 199 -2.02 -19.63 -14.05
N LEU A 200 -1.60 -18.94 -12.99
CA LEU A 200 -1.59 -17.46 -12.95
C LEU A 200 -0.60 -16.88 -13.97
N ALA A 201 0.58 -17.49 -14.13
CA ALA A 201 1.56 -17.07 -15.12
C ALA A 201 1.06 -17.13 -16.58
N SER A 202 0.09 -18.00 -16.89
CA SER A 202 -0.49 -18.08 -18.24
C SER A 202 -1.30 -16.83 -18.65
N LEU A 203 -1.72 -16.01 -17.68
CA LEU A 203 -2.39 -14.73 -17.92
C LEU A 203 -1.47 -13.66 -18.55
N GLY A 204 -0.16 -13.91 -18.64
CA GLY A 204 0.82 -12.97 -19.18
C GLY A 204 1.09 -11.73 -18.30
N ASP A 205 0.43 -11.62 -17.14
CA ASP A 205 0.60 -10.53 -16.19
C ASP A 205 1.53 -10.93 -15.03
N PRO A 206 2.78 -10.42 -14.97
CA PRO A 206 3.74 -10.80 -13.93
C PRO A 206 3.35 -10.35 -12.52
N PHE A 207 2.36 -9.46 -12.40
CA PHE A 207 1.85 -8.96 -11.12
C PHE A 207 0.70 -9.79 -10.55
N THR A 208 0.02 -10.61 -11.37
CA THR A 208 -1.02 -11.55 -10.92
C THR A 208 -0.37 -12.87 -10.54
N ARG A 209 -0.30 -13.14 -9.23
CA ARG A 209 0.52 -14.23 -8.66
C ARG A 209 0.02 -14.63 -7.27
N ILE A 210 0.29 -15.87 -6.88
CA ILE A 210 0.13 -16.35 -5.51
C ILE A 210 1.48 -16.34 -4.79
N ILE A 211 1.48 -15.95 -3.52
CA ILE A 211 2.63 -16.08 -2.61
C ILE A 211 2.23 -16.92 -1.40
N THR A 212 3.14 -17.77 -0.94
CA THR A 212 2.96 -18.67 0.20
C THR A 212 2.76 -17.91 1.52
N PRO A 213 2.26 -18.55 2.60
CA PRO A 213 2.04 -17.88 3.89
C PRO A 213 3.31 -17.19 4.43
N LYS A 214 4.47 -17.82 4.28
CA LYS A 214 5.78 -17.25 4.70
C LYS A 214 6.16 -16.02 3.86
N GLU A 215 5.91 -16.05 2.56
CA GLU A 215 6.14 -14.90 1.67
C GLU A 215 5.19 -13.74 2.01
N TYR A 216 3.94 -14.05 2.37
CA TYR A 216 2.93 -13.05 2.74
C TYR A 216 3.20 -12.40 4.11
N GLU A 217 3.71 -13.14 5.11
CA GLU A 217 4.17 -12.56 6.37
C GLU A 217 5.26 -11.49 6.14
N ASN A 218 6.27 -11.81 5.32
CA ASN A 218 7.32 -10.85 4.95
C ASN A 218 6.77 -9.65 4.15
N PHE A 219 5.81 -9.86 3.25
CA PHE A 219 5.14 -8.78 2.51
C PHE A 219 4.39 -7.82 3.45
N ARG A 220 3.67 -8.37 4.44
CA ARG A 220 2.95 -7.57 5.44
C ARG A 220 3.88 -6.71 6.28
N ILE A 221 4.99 -7.24 6.78
CA ILE A 221 5.99 -6.46 7.56
C ILE A 221 6.46 -5.22 6.78
N ASN A 222 6.70 -5.35 5.47
CA ASN A 222 7.15 -4.25 4.62
C ASN A 222 6.05 -3.18 4.40
N ASN A 223 4.79 -3.59 4.24
CA ASN A 223 3.67 -2.68 4.00
C ASN A 223 3.12 -2.03 5.29
N ASP A 224 3.05 -2.79 6.39
CA ASP A 224 2.61 -2.29 7.70
C ASP A 224 3.60 -1.25 8.25
N GLY A 225 4.84 -1.20 7.73
CA GLY A 225 5.90 -0.30 8.21
C GLY A 225 6.32 -0.63 9.64
N ALA A 226 6.05 -1.85 10.09
CA ALA A 226 6.16 -2.27 11.48
C ALA A 226 6.66 -3.71 11.58
N LEU A 227 7.63 -3.94 12.46
CA LEU A 227 8.20 -5.25 12.75
C LEU A 227 7.88 -5.67 14.18
N GLU A 228 7.32 -6.86 14.40
CA GLU A 228 7.23 -7.45 15.74
C GLU A 228 8.48 -8.29 16.07
N GLY A 229 9.29 -7.82 17.01
CA GLY A 229 10.55 -8.47 17.36
C GLY A 229 11.39 -7.67 18.35
N VAL A 230 12.71 -7.89 18.32
CA VAL A 230 13.67 -7.21 19.21
C VAL A 230 14.35 -5.99 18.60
N GLY A 231 14.26 -5.80 17.28
CA GLY A 231 14.90 -4.68 16.59
C GLY A 231 16.40 -4.85 16.42
N LEU A 232 16.82 -5.95 15.80
CA LEU A 232 18.20 -6.20 15.39
C LEU A 232 18.26 -6.42 13.88
N MET A 233 19.19 -5.75 13.22
CA MET A 233 19.70 -6.18 11.92
C MET A 233 20.89 -7.11 12.16
N ILE A 234 20.82 -8.32 11.60
CA ILE A 234 21.89 -9.34 11.71
C ILE A 234 22.37 -9.75 10.32
N ALA A 235 23.64 -10.11 10.21
CA ALA A 235 24.20 -10.71 9.01
C ALA A 235 25.07 -11.92 9.35
N SER A 236 25.09 -12.90 8.44
CA SER A 236 26.10 -13.96 8.45
C SER A 236 27.41 -13.41 7.86
N GLU A 237 28.48 -13.45 8.64
CA GLU A 237 29.82 -13.09 8.19
C GLU A 237 30.29 -14.11 7.13
N ARG A 238 30.74 -13.62 5.97
CA ARG A 238 30.96 -14.46 4.77
C ARG A 238 31.96 -15.60 4.97
N ASP A 239 33.03 -15.33 5.72
CA ASP A 239 34.16 -16.27 5.85
C ASP A 239 33.98 -17.30 6.96
N THR A 240 33.11 -17.02 7.94
CA THR A 240 32.98 -17.84 9.16
C THR A 240 31.56 -18.33 9.44
N GLY A 241 30.56 -17.78 8.76
CA GLY A 241 29.14 -18.06 9.00
C GLY A 241 28.59 -17.50 10.32
N ARG A 242 29.40 -16.79 11.13
CA ARG A 242 28.96 -16.20 12.40
C ARG A 242 27.85 -15.18 12.19
N LEU A 243 26.85 -15.18 13.06
CA LEU A 243 25.77 -14.19 13.05
C LEU A 243 26.17 -12.97 13.87
N ILE A 244 26.43 -11.86 13.19
CA ILE A 244 26.86 -10.60 13.80
C ILE A 244 25.71 -9.60 13.75
N VAL A 245 25.52 -8.82 14.82
CA VAL A 245 24.68 -7.62 14.83
C VAL A 245 25.31 -6.58 13.93
N MET A 246 24.67 -6.29 12.80
CA MET A 246 25.04 -5.14 11.97
C MET A 246 24.72 -3.84 12.70
N THR A 247 23.48 -3.71 13.17
CA THR A 247 23.04 -2.58 13.98
C THR A 247 21.76 -2.93 14.75
N PRO A 248 21.62 -2.50 16.03
CA PRO A 248 20.33 -2.45 16.69
C PRO A 248 19.50 -1.27 16.16
N LEU A 249 18.19 -1.43 16.03
CA LEU A 249 17.30 -0.34 15.61
C LEU A 249 17.22 0.74 16.69
N ASP A 250 17.31 2.00 16.28
CA ASP A 250 17.26 3.16 17.19
C ASP A 250 15.96 3.22 18.00
N GLY A 251 16.10 3.45 19.30
CA GLY A 251 15.00 3.40 20.27
C GLY A 251 14.42 2.00 20.49
N GLY A 252 14.88 0.97 19.76
CA GLY A 252 14.34 -0.37 19.74
C GLY A 252 14.67 -1.21 20.99
N PRO A 253 13.96 -2.34 21.22
CA PRO A 253 14.13 -3.17 22.41
C PRO A 253 15.58 -3.64 22.63
N ALA A 254 16.28 -4.03 21.57
CA ALA A 254 17.67 -4.50 21.65
C ALA A 254 18.68 -3.39 21.98
N GLN A 255 18.52 -2.18 21.41
CA GLN A 255 19.37 -1.03 21.76
C GLN A 255 19.18 -0.67 23.24
N ARG A 256 17.93 -0.61 23.72
CA ARG A 256 17.61 -0.37 25.14
C ARG A 256 18.08 -1.50 26.07
N ALA A 257 18.35 -2.69 25.52
CA ALA A 257 18.91 -3.82 26.25
C ALA A 257 20.45 -3.86 26.23
N GLY A 258 21.12 -2.85 25.64
CA GLY A 258 22.57 -2.71 25.63
C GLY A 258 23.30 -3.54 24.58
N ILE A 259 22.59 -4.05 23.56
CA ILE A 259 23.20 -4.69 22.39
C ILE A 259 23.81 -3.63 21.49
N LEU A 260 25.00 -3.90 20.96
CA LEU A 260 25.76 -2.99 20.11
C LEU A 260 26.03 -3.63 18.73
N ALA A 261 26.37 -2.79 17.75
CA ALA A 261 26.94 -3.26 16.49
C ALA A 261 28.24 -4.04 16.74
N GLY A 262 28.45 -5.14 16.01
CA GLY A 262 29.59 -6.03 16.18
C GLY A 262 29.42 -7.14 17.23
N ASP A 263 28.33 -7.15 18.02
CA ASP A 263 28.02 -8.28 18.91
C ASP A 263 27.71 -9.55 18.08
N GLU A 264 28.27 -10.69 18.46
CA GLU A 264 27.96 -11.99 17.86
C GLU A 264 26.83 -12.69 18.61
N LEU A 265 25.79 -13.14 17.89
CA LEU A 265 24.72 -13.96 18.46
C LEU A 265 25.14 -15.43 18.51
N LEU A 266 25.23 -15.96 19.73
CA LEU A 266 25.57 -17.37 19.97
C LEU A 266 24.33 -18.25 20.20
N TYR A 267 23.35 -17.76 20.97
CA TYR A 267 22.14 -18.52 21.32
C TYR A 267 20.88 -17.64 21.30
N ILE A 268 19.74 -18.24 20.93
CA ILE A 268 18.38 -17.69 21.08
C ILE A 268 17.54 -18.71 21.86
N ASP A 269 16.98 -18.30 23.01
CA ASP A 269 16.20 -19.15 23.92
C ASP A 269 16.91 -20.49 24.19
N ASP A 270 18.19 -20.39 24.58
CA ASP A 270 19.13 -21.49 24.86
C ASP A 270 19.42 -22.43 23.67
N GLN A 271 18.92 -22.14 22.47
CA GLN A 271 19.26 -22.88 21.24
C GLN A 271 20.48 -22.25 20.54
N PRO A 272 21.54 -23.03 20.24
CA PRO A 272 22.72 -22.52 19.55
C PRO A 272 22.38 -22.12 18.11
N LEU A 273 23.02 -21.05 17.61
CA LEU A 273 22.84 -20.58 16.24
C LEU A 273 23.92 -21.05 15.25
N SER A 274 24.90 -21.83 15.72
CA SER A 274 25.96 -22.37 14.85
C SER A 274 25.35 -23.22 13.73
N GLY A 275 25.64 -22.85 12.48
CA GLY A 275 25.11 -23.50 11.28
C GLY A 275 23.68 -23.13 10.90
N LEU A 276 23.02 -22.18 11.58
CA LEU A 276 21.79 -21.56 11.09
C LEU A 276 22.10 -20.43 10.12
N ASP A 277 21.28 -20.29 9.09
CA ASP A 277 21.28 -19.08 8.28
C ASP A 277 20.68 -17.87 9.04
N GLY A 278 20.97 -16.67 8.55
CA GLY A 278 20.47 -15.43 9.14
C GLY A 278 18.94 -15.27 9.09
N GLU A 279 18.24 -15.96 8.18
CA GLU A 279 16.79 -15.88 8.04
C GLU A 279 16.08 -16.73 9.13
N MET A 280 16.58 -17.94 9.40
CA MET A 280 16.16 -18.78 10.52
C MET A 280 16.42 -18.10 11.86
N ALA A 281 17.57 -17.44 12.01
CA ALA A 281 17.86 -16.64 13.20
C ALA A 281 16.91 -15.44 13.34
N ALA A 282 16.68 -14.67 12.26
CA ALA A 282 15.72 -13.56 12.26
C ALA A 282 14.30 -14.04 12.60
N THR A 283 13.89 -15.21 12.11
CA THR A 283 12.59 -15.83 12.42
C THR A 283 12.43 -16.13 13.90
N LYS A 284 13.50 -16.59 14.58
CA LYS A 284 13.51 -16.81 16.04
C LYS A 284 13.51 -15.49 16.85
N LEU A 285 14.15 -14.45 16.33
CA LEU A 285 14.15 -13.11 16.93
C LEU A 285 12.78 -12.41 16.84
N ARG A 286 12.07 -12.62 15.73
CA ARG A 286 10.67 -12.20 15.54
C ARG A 286 9.71 -12.96 16.44
N GLY A 287 8.49 -12.46 16.54
CA GLY A 287 7.40 -13.08 17.28
C GLY A 287 6.54 -12.05 17.99
N ARG A 288 5.35 -12.49 18.41
CA ARG A 288 4.28 -11.61 18.88
C ARG A 288 4.74 -10.58 19.93
N ALA A 289 4.38 -9.32 19.72
CA ALA A 289 4.63 -8.24 20.67
C ALA A 289 4.10 -8.59 22.08
N GLY A 290 4.88 -8.24 23.10
CA GLY A 290 4.62 -8.60 24.49
C GLY A 290 5.25 -9.91 24.96
N THR A 291 5.65 -10.81 24.04
CA THR A 291 6.46 -11.98 24.39
C THR A 291 7.90 -11.59 24.76
N SER A 292 8.74 -12.56 25.14
CA SER A 292 10.17 -12.32 25.35
C SER A 292 11.02 -13.37 24.67
N VAL A 293 12.28 -13.02 24.45
CA VAL A 293 13.34 -13.88 23.92
C VAL A 293 14.61 -13.63 24.73
N THR A 294 15.41 -14.67 24.93
CA THR A 294 16.68 -14.60 25.64
C THR A 294 17.82 -14.76 24.64
N LEU A 295 18.68 -13.75 24.53
CA LEU A 295 19.83 -13.77 23.64
C LEU A 295 21.10 -13.97 24.45
N THR A 296 22.01 -14.83 23.97
CA THR A 296 23.38 -14.91 24.49
C THR A 296 24.32 -14.40 23.42
N LEU A 297 25.07 -13.35 23.77
CA LEU A 297 25.92 -12.57 22.88
C LEU A 297 27.38 -12.72 23.28
N ARG A 298 28.28 -12.63 22.30
CA ARG A 298 29.72 -12.46 22.50
C ARG A 298 30.14 -11.10 21.95
N ARG A 299 30.70 -10.25 22.82
CA ARG A 299 31.28 -8.95 22.45
C ARG A 299 32.80 -9.07 22.45
N SER A 300 33.45 -8.70 21.34
CA SER A 300 34.90 -8.49 21.34
C SER A 300 35.23 -7.19 22.09
N VAL A 301 36.26 -7.22 22.95
CA VAL A 301 36.63 -6.11 23.83
C VAL A 301 38.01 -5.61 23.41
N ASN A 302 38.04 -4.51 22.67
CA ASN A 302 39.27 -3.83 22.24
C ASN A 302 39.48 -2.56 23.07
N GLU A 303 40.00 -2.69 24.29
CA GLU A 303 40.39 -1.54 25.11
C GLU A 303 41.86 -1.18 24.86
N GLY A 304 42.13 0.06 24.44
CA GLY A 304 43.50 0.57 24.28
C GLY A 304 44.34 -0.10 23.20
N GLY A 305 43.73 -0.82 22.25
CA GLY A 305 44.44 -1.54 21.18
C GLY A 305 44.97 -2.92 21.59
N VAL A 306 44.53 -3.47 22.73
CA VAL A 306 44.77 -4.85 23.13
C VAL A 306 43.47 -5.63 23.02
N GLU A 307 43.50 -6.78 22.34
CA GLU A 307 42.37 -7.70 22.22
C GLU A 307 42.20 -8.42 23.57
N GLY A 308 41.12 -8.10 24.28
CA GLY A 308 40.78 -8.67 25.59
C GLY A 308 39.95 -9.96 25.49
N GLU A 309 39.77 -10.63 26.63
CA GLU A 309 38.89 -11.80 26.71
C GLU A 309 37.44 -11.42 26.31
N PRO A 310 36.82 -12.15 25.37
CA PRO A 310 35.52 -11.78 24.83
C PRO A 310 34.40 -11.90 25.88
N GLN A 311 33.63 -10.84 26.06
CA GLN A 311 32.58 -10.77 27.07
C GLN A 311 31.33 -11.51 26.60
N LEU A 312 30.94 -12.55 27.34
CA LEU A 312 29.64 -13.21 27.18
C LEU A 312 28.56 -12.46 27.98
N THR A 313 27.49 -12.05 27.29
CA THR A 313 26.36 -11.34 27.90
C THR A 313 25.05 -12.04 27.55
N GLN A 314 24.26 -12.42 28.56
CA GLN A 314 22.91 -12.95 28.36
C GLN A 314 21.87 -11.86 28.64
N VAL A 315 21.00 -11.59 27.69
CA VAL A 315 20.03 -10.49 27.75
C VAL A 315 18.63 -11.01 27.42
N LYS A 316 17.68 -10.79 28.34
CA LYS A 316 16.27 -11.09 28.10
C LYS A 316 15.55 -9.85 27.57
N ILE A 317 15.05 -9.94 26.34
CA ILE A 317 14.44 -8.83 25.62
C ILE A 317 12.95 -9.10 25.43
N LYS A 318 12.13 -8.09 25.67
CA LYS A 318 10.71 -8.13 25.34
C LYS A 318 10.52 -7.79 23.86
N ARG A 319 9.77 -8.62 23.14
CA ARG A 319 9.41 -8.30 21.75
C ARG A 319 8.38 -7.17 21.73
N GLU A 320 8.56 -6.22 20.83
CA GLU A 320 7.69 -5.06 20.66
C GLU A 320 7.41 -4.84 19.18
N THR A 321 6.36 -4.08 18.89
CA THR A 321 6.07 -3.57 17.54
C THR A 321 6.95 -2.34 17.31
N ILE A 322 7.85 -2.42 16.33
CA ILE A 322 8.86 -1.40 16.05
C ILE A 322 8.51 -0.74 14.71
N SER A 323 8.23 0.56 14.74
CA SER A 323 7.95 1.33 13.52
C SER A 323 9.25 1.56 12.74
N LEU A 324 9.24 1.24 11.45
CA LEU A 324 10.31 1.52 10.50
C LEU A 324 9.88 2.74 9.68
N SER A 325 10.53 3.90 9.88
CA SER A 325 10.25 5.09 9.07
C SER A 325 10.72 4.85 7.62
N PRO A 326 9.84 4.94 6.61
CA PRO A 326 10.26 4.91 5.21
C PRO A 326 10.78 6.28 4.74
N VAL A 327 10.65 7.32 5.58
CA VAL A 327 11.06 8.69 5.30
C VAL A 327 12.37 9.00 6.02
N TYR A 328 13.35 9.45 5.25
CA TYR A 328 14.54 10.16 5.72
C TYR A 328 14.45 11.63 5.30
N SER A 329 14.89 12.57 6.15
CA SER A 329 14.88 14.00 5.82
C SER A 329 16.07 14.75 6.43
N THR A 330 16.64 15.66 5.64
CA THR A 330 17.77 16.50 6.04
C THR A 330 17.70 17.86 5.36
N VAL A 331 18.38 18.86 5.91
CA VAL A 331 18.56 20.16 5.25
C VAL A 331 19.88 20.11 4.48
N LEU A 332 19.83 20.45 3.20
CA LEU A 332 20.98 20.77 2.37
C LEU A 332 21.14 22.28 2.39
N ALA A 333 22.31 22.78 2.76
CA ALA A 333 22.64 24.20 2.72
C ALA A 333 23.66 24.42 1.61
N HIS A 334 23.39 25.39 0.73
CA HIS A 334 24.22 25.70 -0.44
C HIS A 334 24.16 27.20 -0.78
N PRO A 335 25.17 27.75 -1.47
CA PRO A 335 25.15 29.14 -1.89
C PRO A 335 24.28 29.32 -3.15
N ALA A 336 23.22 30.10 -3.00
CA ALA A 336 22.34 30.50 -4.11
C ALA A 336 23.07 31.32 -5.19
N LEU A 337 22.52 31.38 -6.40
CA LEU A 337 23.06 32.16 -7.53
C LEU A 337 23.30 33.66 -7.23
N ASP A 338 22.60 34.25 -6.26
CA ASP A 338 22.73 35.65 -5.83
C ASP A 338 23.68 35.84 -4.61
N GLY A 339 24.18 34.74 -4.04
CA GLY A 339 25.16 34.72 -2.95
C GLY A 339 24.62 34.62 -1.53
N HIS A 340 23.33 34.41 -1.29
CA HIS A 340 22.83 34.04 0.05
C HIS A 340 22.94 32.52 0.32
N GLU A 341 22.89 32.12 1.59
CA GLU A 341 22.83 30.70 1.99
C GLU A 341 21.38 30.21 1.88
N GLU A 342 21.09 29.40 0.86
CA GLU A 342 19.80 28.73 0.71
C GLU A 342 19.75 27.43 1.52
N LYS A 343 18.54 27.05 1.95
CA LYS A 343 18.24 25.77 2.58
C LYS A 343 17.21 25.00 1.77
N THR A 344 17.65 23.92 1.14
CA THR A 344 16.77 22.96 0.46
C THR A 344 16.43 21.79 1.39
N GLY A 345 15.15 21.51 1.54
CA GLY A 345 14.63 20.37 2.28
C GLY A 345 14.69 19.10 1.45
N TYR A 346 15.68 18.25 1.69
CA TYR A 346 15.77 16.93 1.07
C TYR A 346 14.95 15.92 1.86
N ILE A 347 14.03 15.24 1.18
CA ILE A 347 13.21 14.16 1.72
C ILE A 347 13.35 12.94 0.82
N ARG A 348 13.82 11.80 1.36
CA ARG A 348 13.84 10.52 0.65
C ARG A 348 12.73 9.62 1.19
N LEU A 349 11.87 9.13 0.31
CA LEU A 349 10.81 8.17 0.63
C LEU A 349 11.13 6.83 -0.03
N THR A 350 11.42 5.80 0.76
CA THR A 350 11.92 4.50 0.26
C THR A 350 10.83 3.49 -0.08
N THR A 351 9.65 3.60 0.54
CA THR A 351 8.48 2.74 0.30
C THR A 351 7.20 3.42 0.78
N PHE A 352 6.06 3.10 0.18
CA PHE A 352 4.75 3.57 0.61
C PHE A 352 4.12 2.61 1.63
N SER A 353 4.67 2.57 2.84
CA SER A 353 4.12 1.82 3.98
C SER A 353 3.00 2.58 4.71
N GLN A 354 2.31 1.92 5.64
CA GLN A 354 1.15 2.43 6.38
C GLN A 354 1.44 3.72 7.19
N ASN A 355 2.70 3.91 7.63
CA ASN A 355 3.18 5.12 8.31
C ASN A 355 3.71 6.22 7.37
N ALA A 356 3.97 5.93 6.09
CA ALA A 356 4.67 6.82 5.16
C ALA A 356 4.09 8.24 5.10
N ALA A 357 2.77 8.36 5.01
CA ALA A 357 2.09 9.66 5.00
C ALA A 357 2.34 10.45 6.31
N SER A 358 2.15 9.81 7.47
CA SER A 358 2.38 10.47 8.76
C SER A 358 3.85 10.86 8.99
N ASP A 359 4.78 10.09 8.41
CA ASP A 359 6.22 10.30 8.54
C ASP A 359 6.69 11.42 7.60
N MET A 360 6.09 11.51 6.41
CA MET A 360 6.23 12.62 5.45
C MET A 360 5.72 13.94 6.04
N GLU A 361 4.52 13.96 6.63
CA GLU A 361 3.96 15.15 7.27
C GLU A 361 4.89 15.70 8.37
N ARG A 362 5.46 14.81 9.19
CA ARG A 362 6.43 15.19 10.23
C ARG A 362 7.74 15.70 9.64
N ALA A 363 8.22 15.10 8.54
CA ALA A 363 9.41 15.57 7.83
C ALA A 363 9.21 16.98 7.25
N ILE A 364 8.11 17.21 6.52
CA ILE A 364 7.77 18.53 5.95
C ILE A 364 7.69 19.58 7.06
N LYS A 365 6.92 19.34 8.13
CA LYS A 365 6.78 20.27 9.27
C LYS A 365 8.10 20.56 10.00
N LYS A 366 8.98 19.56 10.12
CA LYS A 366 10.34 19.73 10.68
C LYS A 366 11.21 20.62 9.79
N LEU A 367 11.14 20.45 8.46
CA LEU A 367 11.91 21.22 7.50
C LEU A 367 11.39 22.67 7.37
N GLU A 368 10.07 22.88 7.32
CA GLU A 368 9.44 24.21 7.42
C GLU A 368 9.93 24.95 8.68
N SER A 369 9.95 24.27 9.83
CA SER A 369 10.45 24.83 11.10
C SER A 369 11.95 25.17 11.09
N ALA A 370 12.72 24.59 10.17
CA ALA A 370 14.14 24.90 9.96
C ALA A 370 14.38 26.06 8.97
N GLY A 371 13.31 26.58 8.36
CA GLY A 371 13.35 27.62 7.34
C GLY A 371 13.96 27.14 6.03
N VAL A 372 13.51 25.98 5.52
CA VAL A 372 13.80 25.60 4.13
C VAL A 372 12.96 26.43 3.16
N GLU A 373 13.53 26.76 2.01
CA GLU A 373 12.89 27.60 0.98
C GLU A 373 12.47 26.80 -0.25
N SER A 374 13.00 25.59 -0.40
CA SER A 374 12.81 24.71 -1.55
C SER A 374 12.86 23.24 -1.12
N TYR A 375 12.34 22.32 -1.93
CA TYR A 375 12.25 20.89 -1.60
C TYR A 375 12.75 19.98 -2.72
N ILE A 376 13.43 18.91 -2.33
CA ILE A 376 13.76 17.77 -3.19
C ILE A 376 13.13 16.52 -2.58
N LEU A 377 12.20 15.90 -3.32
CA LEU A 377 11.57 14.63 -2.95
C LEU A 377 12.20 13.49 -3.75
N ASP A 378 13.05 12.69 -3.12
CA ASP A 378 13.72 11.55 -3.75
C ASP A 378 12.86 10.27 -3.67
N LEU A 379 12.35 9.85 -4.84
CA LEU A 379 11.61 8.60 -5.06
C LEU A 379 12.45 7.55 -5.82
N ARG A 380 13.76 7.78 -6.02
CA ARG A 380 14.63 6.84 -6.73
C ARG A 380 14.76 5.53 -5.96
N ASN A 381 14.60 4.42 -6.67
CA ASN A 381 14.57 3.05 -6.13
C ASN A 381 13.43 2.80 -5.12
N ASN A 382 12.34 3.57 -5.19
CA ASN A 382 11.11 3.29 -4.45
C ASN A 382 10.13 2.47 -5.33
N PRO A 383 9.93 1.16 -5.06
CA PRO A 383 9.10 0.28 -5.87
C PRO A 383 7.57 0.50 -5.70
N GLY A 384 7.17 1.53 -4.96
CA GLY A 384 5.79 1.83 -4.62
C GLY A 384 5.41 1.28 -3.24
N GLY A 385 4.24 0.64 -3.15
CA GLY A 385 3.67 0.15 -1.90
C GLY A 385 2.16 0.37 -1.89
N LEU A 386 1.63 0.79 -0.74
CA LEU A 386 0.22 1.12 -0.57
C LEU A 386 -0.13 2.37 -1.39
N VAL A 387 -0.93 2.18 -2.45
CA VAL A 387 -1.46 3.27 -3.30
C VAL A 387 -2.09 4.39 -2.47
N LYS A 388 -2.88 4.04 -1.44
CA LYS A 388 -3.49 5.04 -0.56
C LYS A 388 -2.43 5.94 0.11
N ALA A 389 -1.31 5.38 0.57
CA ALA A 389 -0.24 6.19 1.15
C ALA A 389 0.42 7.11 0.09
N GLY A 390 0.45 6.70 -1.18
CA GLY A 390 0.85 7.57 -2.30
C GLY A 390 -0.09 8.76 -2.51
N LEU A 391 -1.41 8.50 -2.52
CA LEU A 391 -2.44 9.53 -2.61
C LEU A 391 -2.44 10.45 -1.38
N ASP A 392 -2.25 9.90 -0.18
CA ASP A 392 -2.14 10.64 1.09
C ASP A 392 -0.90 11.56 1.09
N VAL A 393 0.23 11.11 0.53
CA VAL A 393 1.43 11.95 0.35
C VAL A 393 1.21 13.02 -0.72
N ALA A 394 0.55 12.71 -1.84
CA ALA A 394 0.26 13.70 -2.89
C ALA A 394 -0.59 14.89 -2.37
N GLN A 395 -1.57 14.59 -1.51
CA GLN A 395 -2.41 15.60 -0.83
C GLN A 395 -1.62 16.58 0.05
N MET A 396 -0.37 16.28 0.43
CA MET A 396 0.47 17.20 1.22
C MET A 396 1.10 18.31 0.38
N TRP A 397 1.06 18.20 -0.94
CA TRP A 397 1.73 19.11 -1.88
C TRP A 397 0.77 19.85 -2.82
N LEU A 398 -0.45 19.32 -3.02
CA LEU A 398 -1.49 19.82 -3.93
C LEU A 398 -2.64 20.50 -3.16
N ASP A 399 -3.41 21.34 -3.86
CA ASP A 399 -4.56 22.07 -3.30
C ASP A 399 -5.88 21.67 -3.98
N GLY A 400 -7.00 22.10 -3.39
CA GLY A 400 -8.30 22.15 -4.07
C GLY A 400 -8.83 20.77 -4.46
N ASP A 401 -9.18 20.64 -5.73
CA ASP A 401 -9.82 19.48 -6.35
C ASP A 401 -8.97 18.85 -7.49
N ASP A 402 -7.65 19.08 -7.50
CA ASP A 402 -6.74 18.52 -8.52
C ASP A 402 -6.92 16.99 -8.68
N VAL A 403 -6.73 16.49 -9.90
CA VAL A 403 -6.77 15.05 -10.18
C VAL A 403 -5.45 14.44 -9.75
N LEU A 404 -5.49 13.41 -8.90
CA LEU A 404 -4.30 12.64 -8.48
C LEU A 404 -3.93 11.57 -9.50
N VAL A 405 -4.92 10.82 -9.96
CA VAL A 405 -4.72 9.70 -10.90
C VAL A 405 -6.06 9.32 -11.54
N ASN A 406 -6.05 8.80 -12.76
CA ASN A 406 -7.21 8.18 -13.38
C ASN A 406 -7.09 6.65 -13.28
N THR A 407 -8.16 5.97 -12.86
CA THR A 407 -8.23 4.50 -12.83
C THR A 407 -9.07 3.96 -13.97
N VAL A 408 -8.58 2.97 -14.70
CA VAL A 408 -9.32 2.22 -15.72
C VAL A 408 -9.61 0.82 -15.20
N ASP A 409 -10.87 0.43 -15.11
CA ASP A 409 -11.28 -0.87 -14.58
C ASP A 409 -11.31 -1.99 -15.67
N ARG A 410 -11.94 -3.12 -15.33
CA ARG A 410 -12.10 -4.30 -16.19
C ARG A 410 -13.01 -4.03 -17.40
N ASP A 411 -14.05 -3.20 -17.24
CA ASP A 411 -15.03 -2.90 -18.28
C ASP A 411 -14.53 -1.79 -19.22
N GLY A 412 -13.43 -1.12 -18.82
CA GLY A 412 -12.79 -0.03 -19.56
C GLY A 412 -13.23 1.34 -19.10
N ASP A 413 -14.08 1.42 -18.06
CA ASP A 413 -14.55 2.68 -17.52
C ASP A 413 -13.40 3.40 -16.82
N THR A 414 -13.23 4.68 -17.16
CA THR A 414 -12.16 5.53 -16.62
C THR A 414 -12.74 6.50 -15.60
N GLN A 415 -12.26 6.44 -14.36
CA GLN A 415 -12.71 7.27 -13.25
C GLN A 415 -11.55 8.06 -12.65
N PRO A 416 -11.69 9.38 -12.39
CA PRO A 416 -10.67 10.16 -11.71
C PRO A 416 -10.71 9.91 -10.19
N ILE A 417 -9.55 9.89 -9.56
CA ILE A 417 -9.38 10.07 -8.13
C ILE A 417 -8.85 11.49 -7.94
N THR A 418 -9.65 12.37 -7.33
CA THR A 418 -9.31 13.78 -7.07
C THR A 418 -8.95 14.01 -5.60
N LEU A 419 -8.33 15.14 -5.29
CA LEU A 419 -8.39 15.69 -3.94
C LEU A 419 -9.85 16.05 -3.56
N ILE A 420 -10.08 16.19 -2.25
CA ILE A 420 -11.31 16.74 -1.68
C ILE A 420 -10.87 17.79 -0.66
N ASP A 421 -11.15 19.07 -0.95
CA ASP A 421 -10.73 20.23 -0.15
C ASP A 421 -9.23 20.19 0.22
N GLY A 422 -8.38 19.95 -0.79
CA GLY A 422 -6.93 19.83 -0.63
C GLY A 422 -6.26 21.09 -0.09
N HIS A 423 -5.34 20.91 0.85
CA HIS A 423 -4.53 21.98 1.44
C HIS A 423 -3.07 21.52 1.56
N ALA A 424 -2.24 21.97 0.62
CA ALA A 424 -0.81 21.70 0.63
C ALA A 424 -0.16 22.24 1.92
N LEU A 425 0.73 21.45 2.52
CA LEU A 425 1.48 21.82 3.71
C LEU A 425 2.51 22.92 3.43
N THR A 426 2.93 23.07 2.17
CA THR A 426 3.91 24.07 1.73
C THR A 426 3.73 24.44 0.26
N LYS A 427 3.99 25.71 -0.06
CA LYS A 427 4.02 26.27 -1.41
C LYS A 427 5.42 26.49 -1.96
N ASN A 428 6.45 26.12 -1.20
CA ASN A 428 7.83 26.22 -1.62
C ASN A 428 8.09 25.37 -2.89
N PRO A 429 8.97 25.82 -3.81
CA PRO A 429 9.35 25.07 -5.00
C PRO A 429 9.74 23.62 -4.69
N LEU A 430 9.33 22.69 -5.56
CA LEU A 430 9.54 21.26 -5.40
C LEU A 430 10.11 20.65 -6.68
N VAL A 431 11.12 19.82 -6.52
CA VAL A 431 11.60 18.88 -7.54
C VAL A 431 11.44 17.46 -7.00
N VAL A 432 11.04 16.52 -7.86
CA VAL A 432 10.96 15.09 -7.54
C VAL A 432 12.06 14.34 -8.30
N LEU A 433 12.87 13.57 -7.57
CA LEU A 433 13.86 12.69 -8.19
C LEU A 433 13.25 11.32 -8.49
N VAL A 434 13.43 10.86 -9.74
CA VAL A 434 12.87 9.59 -10.23
C VAL A 434 13.91 8.76 -11.00
N ASN A 435 13.77 7.44 -11.02
CA ASN A 435 14.58 6.57 -11.86
C ASN A 435 13.84 5.28 -12.24
N GLU A 436 14.52 4.37 -12.93
CA GLU A 436 14.00 3.06 -13.35
C GLU A 436 13.53 2.17 -12.19
N GLY A 437 13.96 2.45 -10.95
CA GLY A 437 13.48 1.80 -9.74
C GLY A 437 12.26 2.47 -9.07
N SER A 438 11.83 3.64 -9.55
CA SER A 438 10.58 4.30 -9.14
C SER A 438 9.38 3.61 -9.82
N ALA A 439 8.49 2.99 -9.05
CA ALA A 439 7.37 2.22 -9.59
C ALA A 439 6.03 2.43 -8.86
N SER A 440 4.91 2.19 -9.55
CA SER A 440 3.55 2.10 -9.00
C SER A 440 3.15 3.35 -8.19
N ALA A 441 3.00 3.27 -6.86
CA ALA A 441 2.65 4.43 -6.03
C ALA A 441 3.64 5.61 -6.16
N SER A 442 4.91 5.34 -6.47
CA SER A 442 5.91 6.37 -6.80
C SER A 442 5.59 7.09 -8.11
N GLU A 443 5.08 6.36 -9.10
CA GLU A 443 4.70 6.89 -10.42
C GLU A 443 3.38 7.65 -10.33
N ILE A 444 2.43 7.18 -9.51
CA ILE A 444 1.20 7.93 -9.18
C ILE A 444 1.57 9.27 -8.55
N LEU A 445 2.46 9.28 -7.55
CA LEU A 445 2.88 10.52 -6.89
C LEU A 445 3.65 11.44 -7.86
N ALA A 446 4.59 10.91 -8.63
CA ALA A 446 5.33 11.71 -9.62
C ALA A 446 4.39 12.31 -10.68
N GLY A 447 3.48 11.52 -11.25
CA GLY A 447 2.50 11.98 -12.23
C GLY A 447 1.50 12.98 -11.65
N ALA A 448 1.03 12.79 -10.42
CA ALA A 448 0.16 13.74 -9.72
C ALA A 448 0.83 15.10 -9.52
N LEU A 449 2.11 15.12 -9.12
CA LEU A 449 2.85 16.36 -8.88
C LEU A 449 3.27 17.05 -10.18
N HIS A 450 3.65 16.28 -11.20
CA HIS A 450 4.07 16.79 -12.50
C HIS A 450 2.90 17.36 -13.31
N ASP A 451 1.84 16.56 -13.53
CA ASP A 451 0.76 16.94 -14.45
C ASP A 451 -0.10 18.11 -13.92
N ASN A 452 -0.15 18.31 -12.60
CA ASN A 452 -0.77 19.49 -11.98
C ASN A 452 0.20 20.68 -11.83
N GLY A 453 1.40 20.61 -12.43
CA GLY A 453 2.39 21.69 -12.44
C GLY A 453 3.03 22.01 -11.09
N ARG A 454 2.95 21.09 -10.11
CA ARG A 454 3.44 21.29 -8.74
C ARG A 454 4.94 21.04 -8.58
N ALA A 455 5.53 20.18 -9.42
CA ALA A 455 6.94 19.85 -9.37
C ALA A 455 7.50 19.46 -10.75
N LEU A 456 8.78 19.74 -10.96
CA LEU A 456 9.56 19.16 -12.06
C LEU A 456 10.08 17.77 -11.68
N LEU A 457 10.20 16.89 -12.67
CA LEU A 457 10.79 15.56 -12.54
C LEU A 457 12.24 15.57 -13.04
N VAL A 458 13.18 15.15 -12.19
CA VAL A 458 14.61 15.11 -12.50
C VAL A 458 15.12 13.68 -12.30
N GLY A 459 15.87 13.12 -13.26
CA GLY A 459 16.35 11.73 -13.12
C GLY A 459 16.41 10.90 -14.40
N GLN A 460 15.87 9.69 -14.31
CA GLN A 460 15.67 8.76 -15.42
C GLN A 460 14.20 8.37 -15.54
N ASN A 461 13.82 7.70 -16.64
CA ASN A 461 12.45 7.23 -16.85
C ASN A 461 12.04 6.24 -15.75
N THR A 462 10.81 6.32 -15.27
CA THR A 462 10.29 5.38 -14.25
C THR A 462 10.07 3.96 -14.81
N PHE A 463 9.77 3.01 -13.92
CA PHE A 463 9.65 1.58 -14.25
C PHE A 463 8.53 1.25 -15.25
N GLY A 464 7.40 1.97 -15.21
CA GLY A 464 6.21 1.68 -15.99
C GLY A 464 5.26 0.65 -15.38
N LYS A 465 5.04 0.68 -14.06
CA LYS A 465 4.09 -0.21 -13.36
C LYS A 465 2.73 0.47 -13.17
N GLY A 466 2.01 0.69 -14.27
CA GLY A 466 0.69 1.34 -14.32
C GLY A 466 -0.50 0.44 -13.97
N LYS A 467 -0.36 -0.51 -13.04
CA LYS A 467 -1.38 -1.52 -12.71
C LYS A 467 -1.74 -1.54 -11.23
N ILE A 468 -3.04 -1.62 -10.91
CA ILE A 468 -3.57 -1.79 -9.55
C ILE A 468 -3.60 -3.29 -9.21
N GLN A 469 -2.96 -3.71 -8.11
CA GLN A 469 -3.15 -5.05 -7.56
C GLN A 469 -4.11 -5.01 -6.37
N SER A 470 -5.14 -5.86 -6.38
CA SER A 470 -5.80 -6.30 -5.16
C SER A 470 -4.94 -7.39 -4.50
N VAL A 471 -4.91 -7.41 -3.17
CA VAL A 471 -4.25 -8.45 -2.38
C VAL A 471 -5.32 -9.11 -1.51
N THR A 472 -5.45 -10.43 -1.60
CA THR A 472 -6.43 -11.22 -0.86
C THR A 472 -5.74 -12.36 -0.14
N GLU A 473 -5.85 -12.39 1.18
CA GLU A 473 -5.43 -13.51 2.04
C GLU A 473 -6.41 -14.68 1.84
N LEU A 474 -5.87 -15.88 1.59
CA LEU A 474 -6.62 -17.10 1.28
C LEU A 474 -6.81 -17.97 2.53
N GLU A 475 -7.69 -19.00 2.48
CA GLU A 475 -8.03 -19.83 3.66
C GLU A 475 -6.79 -20.49 4.32
N ASP A 476 -5.77 -20.81 3.53
CA ASP A 476 -4.50 -21.43 3.97
C ASP A 476 -3.47 -20.43 4.53
N GLY A 477 -3.80 -19.14 4.61
CA GLY A 477 -2.91 -18.06 5.05
C GLY A 477 -1.92 -17.58 3.99
N SER A 478 -2.00 -18.11 2.76
CA SER A 478 -1.28 -17.57 1.60
C SER A 478 -1.96 -16.30 1.09
N ALA A 479 -1.38 -15.63 0.10
CA ALA A 479 -2.01 -14.45 -0.49
C ALA A 479 -1.96 -14.43 -2.02
N LEU A 480 -3.09 -14.09 -2.60
CA LEU A 480 -3.25 -13.85 -4.02
C LEU A 480 -3.13 -12.35 -4.33
N PHE A 481 -2.32 -12.04 -5.33
CA PHE A 481 -2.23 -10.74 -5.96
C PHE A 481 -2.95 -10.85 -7.30
N VAL A 482 -3.92 -9.99 -7.56
CA VAL A 482 -4.64 -9.93 -8.84
C VAL A 482 -4.60 -8.51 -9.35
N THR A 483 -4.15 -8.30 -10.60
CA THR A 483 -4.33 -6.99 -11.24
C THR A 483 -5.81 -6.77 -11.52
N VAL A 484 -6.41 -5.74 -10.94
CA VAL A 484 -7.86 -5.45 -11.05
C VAL A 484 -8.18 -4.22 -11.90
N ALA A 485 -7.21 -3.37 -12.16
CA ALA A 485 -7.37 -2.11 -12.88
C ALA A 485 -6.00 -1.57 -13.35
N LYS A 486 -6.00 -0.48 -14.11
CA LYS A 486 -4.82 0.26 -14.59
C LYS A 486 -4.86 1.72 -14.11
N TYR A 487 -3.70 2.37 -14.11
CA TYR A 487 -3.57 3.81 -13.85
C TYR A 487 -3.15 4.56 -15.12
N LEU A 488 -3.75 5.73 -15.31
CA LEU A 488 -3.26 6.79 -16.17
C LEU A 488 -2.93 8.02 -15.31
N SER A 489 -1.99 8.85 -15.76
CA SER A 489 -1.70 10.14 -15.08
C SER A 489 -2.91 11.09 -15.13
N PRO A 490 -2.90 12.22 -14.40
CA PRO A 490 -3.94 13.25 -14.51
C PRO A 490 -4.20 13.72 -15.94
N SER A 491 -3.13 13.87 -16.76
CA SER A 491 -3.21 14.20 -18.20
C SER A 491 -3.49 13.00 -19.11
N PHE A 492 -3.98 11.87 -18.55
CA PHE A 492 -4.28 10.62 -19.26
C PHE A 492 -3.05 9.94 -19.92
N HIS A 493 -1.83 10.24 -19.49
CA HIS A 493 -0.65 9.52 -19.98
C HIS A 493 -0.67 8.06 -19.49
N GLN A 494 -0.39 7.12 -20.40
CA GLN A 494 -0.27 5.71 -20.06
C GLN A 494 1.03 5.45 -19.30
N ILE A 495 0.92 4.88 -18.09
CA ILE A 495 2.07 4.52 -17.25
C ILE A 495 2.51 3.07 -17.52
N ASP A 496 1.57 2.15 -17.73
CA ASP A 496 1.87 0.71 -17.87
C ASP A 496 2.75 0.43 -19.10
N GLN A 497 3.92 -0.18 -18.86
CA GLN A 497 5.01 -0.47 -19.81
C GLN A 497 5.75 0.74 -20.40
N VAL A 498 5.37 1.97 -20.05
CA VAL A 498 5.97 3.21 -20.58
C VAL A 498 6.75 3.97 -19.49
N GLY A 499 6.20 4.02 -18.28
CA GLY A 499 6.70 4.88 -17.22
C GLY A 499 6.40 6.36 -17.47
N ILE A 500 7.08 7.20 -16.71
CA ILE A 500 7.01 8.65 -16.73
C ILE A 500 8.42 9.15 -17.01
N ALA A 501 8.56 9.99 -18.05
CA ALA A 501 9.82 10.61 -18.40
C ALA A 501 10.10 11.82 -17.49
N PRO A 502 11.36 12.05 -17.08
CA PRO A 502 11.74 13.26 -16.37
C PRO A 502 11.85 14.46 -17.34
N ASP A 503 11.55 15.67 -16.84
CA ASP A 503 11.80 16.94 -17.53
C ASP A 503 13.30 17.15 -17.79
N LEU A 504 14.12 16.83 -16.79
CA LEU A 504 15.57 16.94 -16.87
C LEU A 504 16.24 15.58 -16.60
N LYS A 505 16.98 15.09 -17.58
CA LYS A 505 17.78 13.88 -17.44
C LYS A 505 19.10 14.19 -16.73
N CYS A 506 19.42 13.41 -15.71
CA CYS A 506 20.70 13.42 -15.01
C CYS A 506 21.25 11.99 -14.90
N THR A 507 22.56 11.87 -14.81
CA THR A 507 23.25 10.63 -14.45
C THR A 507 23.15 10.40 -12.94
N THR A 508 23.31 9.17 -12.48
CA THR A 508 23.48 8.86 -11.05
C THR A 508 24.97 8.81 -10.66
N GLU A 509 25.81 9.56 -11.37
CA GLU A 509 27.25 9.61 -11.12
C GLU A 509 27.56 10.66 -10.05
N GLU A 510 28.48 10.34 -9.14
CA GLU A 510 29.00 11.29 -8.16
C GLU A 510 29.98 12.27 -8.82
N VAL A 511 29.80 13.56 -8.56
CA VAL A 511 30.75 14.59 -8.96
C VAL A 511 31.97 14.51 -8.04
N ASN A 512 33.16 14.27 -8.61
CA ASN A 512 34.42 14.23 -7.87
C ASN A 512 34.83 15.63 -7.37
N VAL A 513 34.26 16.04 -6.23
CA VAL A 513 34.72 17.21 -5.46
C VAL A 513 35.74 16.75 -4.42
N ALA A 514 36.95 17.31 -4.49
CA ALA A 514 38.03 17.05 -3.55
C ALA A 514 37.77 17.77 -2.21
N GLU A 515 37.90 17.06 -1.10
CA GLU A 515 37.65 17.56 0.26
C GLU A 515 38.69 17.06 1.25
N ASP A 516 38.88 17.82 2.34
CA ASP A 516 39.66 17.39 3.49
C ASP A 516 38.90 16.31 4.32
N PRO A 517 39.60 15.28 4.84
CA PRO A 517 38.98 14.25 5.66
C PRO A 517 38.36 14.80 6.95
N LEU A 518 37.19 14.27 7.34
CA LEU A 518 36.65 14.52 8.68
C LEU A 518 37.61 14.00 9.77
N PRO A 519 37.78 14.72 10.90
CA PRO A 519 38.58 14.25 12.01
C PRO A 519 37.98 12.98 12.63
N ALA A 520 38.84 12.06 13.06
CA ALA A 520 38.42 10.82 13.72
C ALA A 520 37.55 11.13 14.96
N PRO A 521 36.37 10.50 15.10
CA PRO A 521 35.45 10.79 16.20
C PRO A 521 36.01 10.32 17.54
N LYS A 522 35.76 11.08 18.60
CA LYS A 522 36.21 10.78 19.97
C LYS A 522 35.08 10.27 20.87
N SER A 523 33.86 10.19 20.35
CA SER A 523 32.68 9.69 21.06
C SER A 523 31.61 9.21 20.08
N LEU A 524 30.69 8.36 20.54
CA LEU A 524 29.54 7.89 19.75
C LEU A 524 28.66 9.05 19.23
N GLN A 525 28.52 10.14 19.99
CA GLN A 525 27.77 11.32 19.56
C GLN A 525 28.47 12.04 18.40
N GLU A 526 29.79 12.10 18.43
CA GLU A 526 30.61 12.69 17.36
C GLU A 526 30.69 11.76 16.14
N GLU A 527 30.66 10.45 16.35
CA GLU A 527 30.57 9.42 15.31
C GLU A 527 29.24 9.48 14.56
N LEU A 528 28.10 9.56 15.28
CA LEU A 528 26.78 9.78 14.68
C LEU A 528 26.70 11.11 13.93
N ARG A 529 27.24 12.20 14.52
CA ARG A 529 27.31 13.52 13.86
C ARG A 529 28.15 13.47 12.58
N ASN A 530 29.30 12.80 12.62
CA ASN A 530 30.16 12.62 11.45
C ASN A 530 29.49 11.73 10.38
N ALA A 531 28.69 10.73 10.77
CA ALA A 531 27.90 9.92 9.85
C ALA A 531 26.78 10.73 9.16
N GLU A 532 26.06 11.58 9.90
CA GLU A 532 25.11 12.53 9.31
C GLU A 532 25.79 13.52 8.35
N GLU A 533 26.96 14.06 8.74
CA GLU A 533 27.70 15.04 7.93
C GLU A 533 28.27 14.41 6.65
N ASN A 534 28.82 13.18 6.73
CA ASN A 534 29.20 12.39 5.56
C ASN A 534 27.99 12.10 4.66
N GLY A 535 26.83 11.76 5.23
CA GLY A 535 25.59 11.57 4.49
C GLY A 535 25.18 12.81 3.70
N ARG A 536 25.23 14.00 4.31
CA ARG A 536 24.96 15.28 3.60
C ARG A 536 25.97 15.55 2.50
N ARG A 537 27.28 15.36 2.75
CA ARG A 537 28.33 15.54 1.73
C ARG A 537 28.17 14.59 0.54
N MET A 538 27.72 13.36 0.77
CA MET A 538 27.44 12.40 -0.30
C MET A 538 26.23 12.84 -1.15
N LEU A 539 25.17 13.36 -0.52
CA LEU A 539 24.03 13.95 -1.25
C LEU A 539 24.44 15.18 -2.07
N GLN A 540 25.32 16.02 -1.56
CA GLN A 540 25.86 17.19 -2.28
C GLN A 540 26.76 16.84 -3.48
N LYS A 541 27.14 15.57 -3.66
CA LYS A 541 27.91 15.08 -4.83
C LYS A 541 27.03 14.38 -5.86
N ASP A 542 25.78 14.09 -5.54
CA ASP A 542 24.83 13.44 -6.44
C ASP A 542 24.46 14.42 -7.57
N SER A 543 24.83 14.08 -8.81
CA SER A 543 24.59 14.97 -9.96
C SER A 543 23.11 15.22 -10.25
N CYS A 544 22.19 14.36 -9.79
CA CYS A 544 20.75 14.63 -9.85
C CYS A 544 20.27 15.61 -8.78
N ILE A 545 20.90 15.63 -7.59
CA ILE A 545 20.59 16.60 -6.54
C ILE A 545 21.10 17.99 -6.96
N ILE A 546 22.34 18.09 -7.46
CA ILE A 546 22.90 19.34 -8.00
C ILE A 546 22.03 19.88 -9.15
N ALA A 547 21.57 19.01 -10.06
CA ALA A 547 20.66 19.40 -11.13
C ALA A 547 19.31 19.91 -10.60
N ALA A 548 18.75 19.27 -9.57
CA ALA A 548 17.51 19.69 -8.94
C ALA A 548 17.65 21.04 -8.21
N GLU A 549 18.72 21.25 -7.44
CA GLU A 549 19.02 22.53 -6.79
C GLU A 549 19.10 23.67 -7.81
N HIS A 550 19.78 23.44 -8.95
CA HIS A 550 19.85 24.40 -10.05
C HIS A 550 18.48 24.73 -10.71
N GLU A 551 17.57 23.77 -10.86
CA GLU A 551 16.23 24.06 -11.37
C GLU A 551 15.35 24.78 -10.34
N LEU A 552 15.47 24.45 -9.05
CA LEU A 552 14.80 25.17 -7.96
C LEU A 552 15.23 26.65 -7.93
N ASP A 553 16.52 26.93 -8.14
CA ASP A 553 17.07 28.28 -8.19
C ASP A 553 16.52 29.11 -9.37
N LYS A 554 16.30 28.47 -10.54
CA LYS A 554 15.61 29.11 -11.68
C LYS A 554 14.16 29.44 -11.39
N VAL A 555 13.41 28.50 -10.81
CA VAL A 555 11.99 28.70 -10.48
C VAL A 555 11.86 29.85 -9.48
N ARG A 556 12.74 29.88 -8.47
CA ARG A 556 12.78 30.97 -7.48
C ARG A 556 13.16 32.30 -8.11
N THR A 557 14.24 32.38 -8.89
CA THR A 557 14.64 33.64 -9.55
C THR A 557 13.58 34.15 -10.52
N ALA A 558 12.89 33.28 -11.26
CA ALA A 558 11.73 33.66 -12.09
C ALA A 558 10.58 34.24 -11.24
N ALA A 559 10.22 33.60 -10.12
CA ALA A 559 9.20 34.11 -9.20
C ALA A 559 9.61 35.46 -8.55
N TRP A 560 10.90 35.69 -8.30
CA TRP A 560 11.43 36.99 -7.88
C TRP A 560 11.29 38.06 -8.98
N TYR A 561 11.54 37.72 -10.25
CA TYR A 561 11.33 38.63 -11.39
C TYR A 561 9.85 38.92 -11.69
N GLU A 562 8.93 37.97 -11.46
CA GLU A 562 7.49 38.21 -11.62
C GLU A 562 6.90 39.00 -10.44
N SER A 563 7.35 38.74 -9.21
CA SER A 563 6.93 39.51 -8.02
C SER A 563 7.58 40.90 -7.92
N GLY A 564 8.71 41.11 -8.60
CA GLY A 564 9.39 42.40 -8.73
C GLY A 564 9.70 42.79 -10.17
N TYR A 565 8.88 43.69 -10.73
CA TYR A 565 8.92 44.28 -12.10
C TYR A 565 8.07 43.64 -13.23
N TYR A 566 6.79 43.36 -12.97
CA TYR A 566 5.76 43.36 -14.05
C TYR A 566 4.49 44.20 -13.75
N SER A 567 4.66 45.32 -13.04
CA SER A 567 3.56 46.27 -12.71
C SER A 567 3.50 47.54 -13.59
N THR A 568 4.54 47.81 -14.40
CA THR A 568 4.73 49.15 -15.02
C THR A 568 5.12 49.16 -16.49
N LEU A 569 4.86 48.09 -17.26
CA LEU A 569 5.18 48.04 -18.70
C LEU A 569 4.12 47.39 -19.62
N LEU A 570 2.89 47.17 -19.11
CA LEU A 570 1.70 46.88 -19.93
C LEU A 570 0.48 47.74 -19.56
N ALA A 571 0.74 48.95 -19.03
CA ALA A 571 -0.28 49.96 -18.74
C ALA A 571 0.20 51.35 -19.19
N GLY A 572 0.57 51.47 -20.46
CA GLY A 572 1.03 52.72 -21.07
C GLY A 572 0.96 52.67 -22.60
N ASP A 573 0.02 53.41 -23.17
CA ASP A 573 -0.04 53.87 -24.56
C ASP A 573 0.08 52.83 -25.70
N PHE A 574 -0.97 52.02 -25.86
CA PHE A 574 -1.49 51.73 -27.22
C PHE A 574 -2.59 52.75 -27.59
N ALA A 575 -2.19 54.02 -27.63
CA ALA A 575 -2.98 55.08 -28.24
C ALA A 575 -2.66 55.16 -29.74
N SER A 576 -3.70 55.04 -30.55
CA SER A 576 -3.73 55.16 -32.01
C SER A 576 -2.83 56.25 -32.61
N LYS A 577 -1.95 55.85 -33.54
CA LYS A 577 -1.42 56.69 -34.64
C LYS A 577 -1.73 55.93 -35.94
N GLU A 578 -2.75 56.33 -36.68
CA GLU A 578 -2.75 57.43 -37.65
C GLU A 578 -1.70 57.30 -38.76
N VAL A 579 -2.22 57.31 -39.99
CA VAL A 579 -1.51 57.16 -41.26
C VAL A 579 -0.73 58.44 -41.56
N LEU A 580 0.56 58.30 -41.87
CA LEU A 580 1.36 59.39 -42.44
C LEU A 580 1.32 59.35 -43.99
N PRO A 581 1.09 60.48 -44.67
CA PRO A 581 1.07 60.53 -46.13
C PRO A 581 2.49 60.58 -46.71
N GLN A 582 2.77 59.76 -47.72
CA GLN A 582 3.95 59.98 -48.56
C GLN A 582 3.64 61.03 -49.63
N ASN A 583 4.52 62.03 -49.76
CA ASN A 583 4.51 62.95 -50.88
C ASN A 583 5.95 63.27 -51.32
N GLY A 584 6.40 62.54 -52.34
CA GLY A 584 7.41 62.86 -53.35
C GLY A 584 8.73 63.58 -52.99
N LYS A 585 9.84 62.99 -53.49
CA LYS A 585 10.66 63.65 -54.53
C LYS A 585 11.62 62.68 -55.24
N ASN A 586 11.64 62.81 -56.57
CA ASN A 586 12.49 62.16 -57.58
C ASN A 586 12.38 60.64 -57.73
#